data_AF-A0A379FW38-F1
#
_entry.id   AF-A0A379FW38-F1
#
_cell.length_a   1.000
_cell.length_b   1.000
_cell.length_c   1.000
_cell.angle_alpha   90.00
_cell.angle_beta   90.00
_cell.angle_gamma   90.00
#
_symmetry.space_group_name_H-M   'P 1'
#
loop_
_entity.id
_entity.type
_entity.pdbx_description
1 polymer ?
#
loop_
_entity_poly.entity_id
_entity_poly.type
_entity_poly.pdbx_seq_one_letter_code
_entity_poly.pdbx_strand_id
1 'polypeptide(L)'
;MVQSLPILGSVNNDNDLMTLINNFNAGYIHINGDDEALLNSAISLYEDKELRTKLGDNGFKLLKDEFDVKAIASSILEKLGI
;
A
#
# COMPACT_ATOMS: atom_id res chain seq x y z
N MET A 1 -2.24 4.42 -4.36
CA MET A 1 -2.45 5.57 -3.43
C MET A 1 -2.32 6.91 -4.16
N VAL A 2 -2.94 7.99 -3.67
CA VAL A 2 -3.27 9.31 -4.29
C VAL A 2 -3.82 9.22 -5.72
N GLN A 3 -3.02 8.71 -6.67
CA GLN A 3 -3.39 8.51 -8.08
C GLN A 3 -4.18 7.22 -8.33
N SER A 4 -4.66 6.54 -7.27
CA SER A 4 -5.36 5.24 -7.37
C SER A 4 -4.62 4.18 -8.19
N LEU A 5 -3.28 4.16 -8.11
CA LEU A 5 -2.46 3.12 -8.73
C LEU A 5 -2.05 2.05 -7.69
N PRO A 6 -1.92 0.77 -8.13
CA PRO A 6 -1.37 -0.29 -7.31
C PRO A 6 0.08 0.00 -6.95
N ILE A 7 0.50 -0.42 -5.76
CA ILE A 7 1.87 -0.26 -5.29
C ILE A 7 2.67 -1.52 -5.60
N LEU A 8 3.85 -1.38 -6.20
CA LEU A 8 4.82 -2.46 -6.31
C LEU A 8 6.11 -1.97 -5.65
N GLY A 9 6.60 -2.71 -4.66
CA GLY A 9 7.75 -2.27 -3.87
C GLY A 9 8.68 -3.39 -3.45
N SER A 10 9.95 -3.04 -3.29
CA SER A 10 10.99 -3.87 -2.72
C SER A 10 11.47 -3.17 -1.44
N VAL A 11 11.39 -3.86 -0.31
CA VAL A 11 11.72 -3.30 1.01
C VAL A 11 12.68 -4.22 1.75
N ASN A 12 13.46 -3.66 2.66
CA ASN A 12 14.27 -4.49 3.55
C ASN A 12 13.39 -5.25 4.54
N ASN A 13 13.95 -6.31 5.14
CA ASN A 13 13.29 -7.04 6.22
C ASN A 13 12.87 -6.10 7.36
N ASP A 14 11.83 -6.50 8.08
CA ASP A 14 11.24 -5.77 9.20
C ASP A 14 10.61 -4.41 8.84
N ASN A 15 10.34 -4.18 7.56
CA ASN A 15 9.60 -3.01 7.10
C ASN A 15 8.08 -3.18 7.32
N ASP A 16 7.48 -2.15 7.92
CA ASP A 16 6.07 -2.05 8.25
C ASP A 16 5.14 -1.94 7.03
N LEU A 17 5.63 -1.40 5.91
CA LEU A 17 4.86 -1.25 4.67
C LEU A 17 4.49 -2.60 4.06
N MET A 18 5.31 -3.64 4.22
CA MET A 18 5.00 -4.94 3.64
C MET A 18 3.67 -5.49 4.17
N THR A 19 3.52 -5.47 5.49
CA THR A 19 2.29 -5.94 6.14
C THR A 19 1.12 -5.02 5.80
N LEU A 20 1.33 -3.70 5.83
CA LEU A 20 0.27 -2.72 5.55
C LEU A 20 -0.28 -2.85 4.13
N ILE A 21 0.59 -2.79 3.11
CA ILE A 21 0.17 -2.81 1.70
C ILE A 21 -0.46 -4.15 1.32
N ASN A 22 0.15 -5.26 1.74
CA ASN A 22 -0.33 -6.59 1.39
C ASN A 22 -1.66 -6.90 2.11
N ASN A 23 -1.83 -6.53 3.39
CA ASN A 23 -3.09 -6.77 4.12
C ASN A 23 -4.26 -5.96 3.56
N PHE A 24 -4.00 -4.73 3.12
CA PHE A 24 -5.03 -3.89 2.49
C PHE A 24 -5.28 -4.27 1.02
N ASN A 25 -4.55 -5.25 0.46
CA ASN A 25 -4.57 -5.60 -0.95
C ASN A 25 -4.42 -4.34 -1.82
N ALA A 26 -3.48 -3.47 -1.48
CA ALA A 26 -3.22 -2.21 -2.18
C ALA A 26 -2.10 -2.34 -3.24
N GLY A 27 -1.52 -3.54 -3.37
CA GLY A 27 -0.32 -3.78 -4.16
C GLY A 27 0.42 -5.02 -3.70
N TYR A 28 1.68 -5.12 -4.12
CA TYR A 28 2.61 -6.17 -3.74
C TYR A 28 3.92 -5.56 -3.23
N ILE A 29 4.30 -5.94 -2.02
CA ILE A 29 5.60 -5.61 -1.45
C ILE A 29 6.36 -6.91 -1.23
N HIS A 30 7.61 -6.94 -1.68
CA HIS A 30 8.53 -8.08 -1.56
C HIS A 30 9.79 -7.69 -0.79
N ILE A 31 10.49 -8.70 -0.27
CA ILE A 31 11.79 -8.49 0.38
C ILE A 31 12.83 -8.14 -0.68
N ASN A 32 13.69 -7.18 -0.36
CA ASN A 32 14.76 -6.74 -1.22
C ASN A 32 15.74 -7.89 -1.54
N GLY A 33 16.03 -8.07 -2.83
CA GLY A 33 16.79 -9.20 -3.37
C GLY A 33 15.92 -10.39 -3.82
N ASP A 34 14.62 -10.39 -3.56
CA ASP A 34 13.69 -11.36 -4.16
C ASP A 34 13.19 -10.87 -5.53
N ASP A 35 14.10 -10.90 -6.50
CA ASP A 35 13.86 -10.37 -7.84
C ASP A 35 12.78 -11.16 -8.61
N GLU A 36 12.68 -12.46 -8.36
CA GLU A 36 11.70 -13.32 -9.02
C GLU A 36 10.28 -12.99 -8.55
N ALA A 37 10.05 -12.82 -7.24
CA ALA A 37 8.75 -12.43 -6.72
C ALA A 37 8.34 -11.03 -7.22
N LEU A 38 9.28 -10.09 -7.22
CA LEU A 38 9.05 -8.73 -7.72
C LEU A 38 8.68 -8.72 -9.21
N LEU A 39 9.39 -9.49 -10.03
CA LEU A 39 9.12 -9.63 -11.46
C LEU A 39 7.75 -10.26 -11.72
N ASN A 40 7.43 -11.36 -11.03
CA ASN A 40 6.16 -12.06 -11.20
C ASN A 40 4.96 -11.17 -10.84
N SER A 41 5.07 -10.37 -9.78
CA SER A 41 4.06 -9.37 -9.45
C SER A 41 3.97 -8.25 -10.48
N ALA A 42 5.09 -7.79 -11.04
CA ALA A 42 5.10 -6.80 -12.12
C ALA A 42 4.38 -7.31 -13.37
N ILE A 43 4.65 -8.55 -13.79
CA ILE A 43 4.00 -9.22 -14.92
C ILE A 43 2.49 -9.35 -14.65
N SER A 44 2.12 -9.84 -13.47
CA SER A 44 0.70 -9.97 -13.08
C SER A 44 -0.04 -8.64 -13.15
N LEU A 45 0.58 -7.56 -12.64
CA LEU A 45 0.03 -6.22 -12.73
C LEU A 45 0.00 -5.73 -14.18
N TYR A 46 0.96 -6.06 -15.03
CA TYR A 46 0.95 -5.64 -16.44
C TYR A 46 -0.15 -6.33 -17.27
N GLU A 47 -0.33 -7.63 -17.07
CA GLU A 47 -1.25 -8.45 -17.86
C GLU A 47 -2.72 -8.25 -17.44
N ASP A 48 -3.00 -8.07 -16.16
CA ASP A 48 -4.37 -8.02 -15.65
C ASP A 48 -4.80 -6.58 -15.29
N LYS A 49 -5.66 -6.01 -16.15
CA LYS A 49 -6.25 -4.69 -15.94
C LYS A 49 -7.21 -4.64 -14.75
N GLU A 50 -8.01 -5.68 -14.55
CA GLU A 50 -9.00 -5.69 -13.46
C GLU A 50 -8.29 -5.75 -12.11
N LEU A 51 -7.23 -6.55 -12.02
CA LEU A 51 -6.34 -6.59 -10.87
C LEU A 51 -5.74 -5.20 -10.58
N ARG A 52 -5.19 -4.50 -11.60
CA ARG A 52 -4.65 -3.15 -11.41
C ARG A 52 -5.67 -2.19 -10.85
N THR A 53 -6.88 -2.15 -11.42
CA THR A 53 -7.94 -1.25 -10.96
C THR A 53 -8.30 -1.56 -9.51
N LYS A 54 -8.54 -2.84 -9.20
CA LYS A 54 -8.91 -3.28 -7.85
C LYS A 54 -7.86 -2.91 -6.81
N LEU A 55 -6.60 -3.22 -7.06
CA LEU A 55 -5.50 -2.92 -6.14
C LEU A 55 -5.25 -1.40 -6.03
N GLY A 56 -5.43 -0.67 -7.13
CA GLY A 56 -5.36 0.78 -7.16
C GLY A 56 -6.41 1.45 -6.27
N ASP A 57 -7.67 1.02 -6.40
CA ASP A 57 -8.79 1.50 -5.60
C ASP A 57 -8.62 1.17 -4.11
N ASN A 58 -8.15 -0.04 -3.79
CA ASN A 58 -7.77 -0.42 -2.43
C ASN A 58 -6.64 0.47 -1.90
N GLY A 59 -5.65 0.79 -2.73
CA GLY A 59 -4.61 1.75 -2.37
C GLY A 59 -5.18 3.13 -2.09
N PHE A 60 -6.14 3.62 -2.86
CA PHE A 60 -6.80 4.89 -2.55
C PHE A 60 -7.61 4.84 -1.25
N LYS A 61 -8.27 3.72 -0.97
CA LYS A 61 -8.94 3.48 0.31
C LYS A 61 -7.95 3.51 1.48
N LEU A 62 -6.85 2.78 1.38
CA LEU A 62 -5.77 2.79 2.38
C LEU A 62 -5.27 4.22 2.68
N LEU A 63 -5.12 5.07 1.66
CA LEU A 63 -4.74 6.47 1.86
C LEU A 63 -5.74 7.21 2.77
N LYS A 64 -7.04 7.02 2.54
CA LYS A 64 -8.09 7.67 3.33
C LYS A 64 -8.17 7.13 4.76
N ASP A 65 -7.96 5.82 4.91
CA ASP A 65 -8.12 5.15 6.20
C ASP A 65 -6.92 5.40 7.11
N GLU A 66 -5.69 5.38 6.58
CA GLU A 66 -4.46 5.40 7.40
C GLU A 66 -3.68 6.72 7.31
N PHE A 67 -3.94 7.56 6.30
CA PHE A 67 -3.14 8.76 6.02
C PHE A 67 -3.97 10.05 5.87
N ASP A 68 -5.23 10.06 6.32
CA ASP A 68 -6.01 11.28 6.38
C ASP A 68 -5.47 12.22 7.46
N VAL A 69 -4.89 13.34 7.00
CA VAL A 69 -4.23 14.33 7.87
C VAL A 69 -5.19 14.88 8.92
N LYS A 70 -6.47 15.07 8.58
CA LYS A 70 -7.45 15.62 9.51
C LYS A 70 -7.76 14.61 10.62
N ALA A 71 -7.99 13.35 10.26
CA ALA A 71 -8.20 12.27 11.22
C ALA A 71 -6.99 12.08 12.14
N ILE A 72 -5.78 12.08 11.57
CA ILE A 72 -4.53 11.97 12.34
C ILE A 72 -4.37 13.16 13.30
N ALA A 73 -4.56 14.39 12.82
CA ALA A 73 -4.46 15.58 13.66
C ALA A 73 -5.48 15.54 14.82
N SER A 74 -6.73 15.17 14.54
CA SER A 74 -7.76 14.99 15.57
C SER A 74 -7.35 13.92 16.60
N SER A 75 -6.82 12.77 16.17
CA SER A 75 -6.38 11.71 17.09
C SER A 75 -5.21 12.15 17.98
N ILE A 76 -4.28 12.95 17.44
CA ILE A 76 -3.17 13.52 18.22
C ILE A 76 -3.70 14.49 19.28
N LEU A 77 -4.57 15.42 18.90
CA LEU A 77 -5.15 16.41 19.82
C LEU A 77 -5.95 15.74 20.94
N GLU A 78 -6.78 14.75 20.60
CA GLU A 78 -7.54 13.96 21.58
C GLU A 78 -6.62 13.26 22.59
N LYS A 79 -5.52 12.64 22.13
CA LYS A 79 -4.52 12.00 23.01
C LYS A 79 -3.77 13.00 23.90
N LEU A 80 -3.67 14.26 23.49
CA LEU A 80 -3.07 15.34 24.28
C LEU A 80 -4.09 16.04 25.20
N GLY A 81 -5.39 15.71 25.09
CA GLY A 81 -6.46 16.29 25.90
C GLY A 81 -6.80 17.74 25.53
N ILE A 82 -6.61 18.13 24.26
CA ILE A 82 -6.86 19.48 23.73
C ILE A 82 -7.99 19.43 22.70
#